data_AF-A0A329U6H4-F1
#
_entry.id   AF-A0A329U6H4-F1
#
_cell.length_a   1.000
_cell.length_b   1.000
_cell.length_c   1.000
_cell.angle_alpha   90.00
_cell.angle_beta   90.00
_cell.angle_gamma   90.00
#
_symmetry.space_group_name_H-M   'P 1'
#
loop_
_entity.id
_entity.type
_entity.pdbx_description
1 polymer ?
#
loop_
_entity_poly.entity_id
_entity_poly.type
_entity_poly.pdbx_seq_one_letter_code
_entity_poly.pdbx_strand_id
1 'polypeptide(L)'
;MKKWKKLLACLLAGLMALAVFTACDGSAGVPIGSKHSDASSAKALCEQLGMTYSEELSDKAYSIANWVSATSVSCSANTNKTELYRVGNANDIAKTSLLQRKYATAFESMGMGIYGSDEDFVPGFYIDTDLDSRKDYIRFVLPKDGIVTDTMKSAAAGKTKLGVAYVVNEGVRYAVVLLG
;
A
#
# COMPACT_ATOMS: atom_id res chain seq x y z
N MET A 1 -5.58 55.57 -17.13
CA MET A 1 -5.29 54.62 -16.04
C MET A 1 -6.55 53.85 -15.59
N LYS A 2 -7.20 53.04 -16.44
CA LYS A 2 -8.43 52.29 -16.08
C LYS A 2 -8.41 50.78 -16.39
N LYS A 3 -7.43 50.29 -17.18
CA LYS A 3 -7.34 48.87 -17.55
C LYS A 3 -6.54 48.00 -16.57
N TRP A 4 -5.63 48.58 -15.78
CA TRP A 4 -4.79 47.80 -14.86
C TRP A 4 -5.57 47.28 -13.63
N LYS A 5 -6.56 48.03 -13.13
CA LYS A 5 -7.40 47.59 -12.00
C LYS A 5 -8.27 46.36 -12.33
N LYS A 6 -8.61 46.13 -13.61
CA LYS A 6 -9.38 44.95 -14.04
C LYS A 6 -8.52 43.68 -14.18
N LEU A 7 -7.24 43.83 -14.55
CA LEU A 7 -6.31 42.72 -14.66
C LEU A 7 -5.89 42.18 -13.29
N LEU A 8 -5.73 43.06 -12.30
CA LEU A 8 -5.39 42.65 -10.93
C LEU A 8 -6.55 41.90 -10.24
N ALA A 9 -7.80 42.29 -10.52
CA ALA A 9 -8.98 41.61 -9.99
C ALA A 9 -9.19 40.19 -10.57
N CYS A 10 -8.85 39.95 -11.85
CA CYS A 10 -8.88 38.60 -12.42
C CYS A 10 -7.79 37.69 -11.85
N LEU A 11 -6.62 38.25 -11.50
CA LEU A 11 -5.53 37.51 -10.86
C LEU A 11 -5.86 37.13 -9.40
N LEU A 12 -6.54 38.03 -8.67
CA LEU A 12 -7.02 37.76 -7.30
C LEU A 12 -8.21 36.78 -7.25
N ALA A 13 -9.08 36.76 -8.27
CA ALA A 13 -10.16 35.77 -8.37
C ALA A 13 -9.66 34.37 -8.82
N GLY A 14 -8.58 34.31 -9.60
CA GLY A 14 -7.96 33.03 -10.00
C GLY A 14 -7.20 32.34 -8.86
N LEU A 15 -6.69 33.09 -7.88
CA LEU A 15 -5.93 32.54 -6.76
C LEU A 15 -6.83 31.88 -5.68
N MET A 16 -8.12 32.22 -5.63
CA MET A 16 -9.10 31.57 -4.75
C MET A 16 -9.76 30.32 -5.37
N ALA A 17 -9.52 30.05 -6.65
CA ALA A 17 -10.03 28.85 -7.33
C ALA A 17 -9.06 27.65 -7.29
N LEU A 18 -7.85 27.81 -6.73
CA LEU A 18 -6.86 26.74 -6.58
C LEU A 18 -6.80 26.13 -5.16
N ALA A 19 -7.84 26.34 -4.34
CA ALA A 19 -7.95 25.75 -3.01
C ALA A 19 -9.21 24.88 -2.86
N VAL A 20 -9.75 24.33 -3.95
CA VAL A 20 -10.86 23.36 -3.91
C VAL A 20 -10.38 22.05 -4.52
N PHE A 21 -9.52 21.34 -3.79
CA PHE A 21 -9.15 19.92 -3.85
C PHE A 21 -7.89 19.89 -2.97
N THR A 22 -7.93 19.67 -1.66
CA THR A 22 -8.29 18.41 -1.02
C THR A 22 -8.72 18.68 0.43
N ALA A 23 -9.99 18.98 0.67
CA ALA A 23 -10.58 18.64 1.96
C ALA A 23 -11.19 17.25 1.78
N CYS A 24 -10.36 16.21 1.90
CA CYS A 24 -10.89 14.93 2.36
C CYS A 24 -11.38 15.22 3.78
N ASP A 25 -12.62 14.87 4.05
CA ASP A 25 -13.43 15.25 5.21
C ASP A 25 -12.62 15.43 6.50
N GLY A 26 -12.85 16.56 7.18
CA GLY A 26 -12.17 16.99 8.41
C GLY A 26 -12.56 16.18 9.64
N SER A 27 -12.48 14.85 9.57
CA SER A 27 -12.31 14.06 10.78
C SER A 27 -10.87 14.28 11.22
N ALA A 28 -10.66 14.83 12.42
CA ALA A 28 -9.39 14.73 13.13
C ALA A 28 -9.17 13.27 13.55
N GLY A 29 -9.18 12.37 12.57
CA GLY A 29 -8.98 10.95 12.70
C GLY A 29 -7.51 10.69 12.96
N VAL A 30 -7.24 9.57 13.64
CA VAL A 30 -5.88 9.07 13.85
C VAL A 30 -5.19 9.00 12.48
N PRO A 31 -4.02 9.64 12.30
CA PRO A 31 -3.32 9.61 11.03
C PRO A 31 -3.04 8.17 10.62
N ILE A 32 -3.18 7.89 9.32
CA ILE A 32 -2.84 6.59 8.77
C ILE A 32 -1.38 6.26 9.10
N GLY A 33 -1.12 5.03 9.54
CA GLY A 33 0.20 4.63 9.99
C GLY A 33 0.48 3.15 9.79
N SER A 34 1.76 2.80 9.86
CA SER A 34 2.21 1.41 9.90
C SER A 34 2.33 0.91 11.33
N LYS A 35 2.18 -0.40 11.52
CA LYS A 35 2.36 -1.06 12.82
C LYS A 35 3.05 -2.41 12.61
N HIS A 36 4.10 -2.66 13.41
CA HIS A 36 4.74 -3.98 13.48
C HIS A 36 3.75 -5.05 13.96
N SER A 37 3.99 -6.29 13.55
CA SER A 37 3.39 -7.47 14.15
C SER A 37 4.42 -8.20 15.00
N ASP A 38 3.91 -8.92 16.00
CA ASP A 38 4.62 -9.99 16.68
C ASP A 38 3.93 -11.34 16.39
N ALA A 39 4.46 -12.42 16.97
CA ALA A 39 3.90 -13.75 16.84
C ALA A 39 2.45 -13.84 17.37
N SER A 40 2.09 -13.04 18.39
CA SER A 40 0.75 -13.04 18.97
C SER A 40 -0.26 -12.38 18.05
N SER A 41 0.06 -11.23 17.46
CA SER A 41 -0.82 -10.56 16.50
C SER A 41 -0.94 -11.32 15.17
N ALA A 42 0.11 -12.03 14.75
CA ALA A 42 0.10 -12.86 13.54
C ALA A 42 -0.61 -14.21 13.72
N LYS A 43 -0.83 -14.65 14.97
CA LYS A 43 -1.27 -16.02 15.32
C LYS A 43 -2.48 -16.50 14.51
N ALA A 44 -3.51 -15.68 14.39
CA ALA A 44 -4.73 -16.06 13.68
C ALA A 44 -4.46 -16.35 12.19
N LEU A 45 -3.67 -15.51 11.52
CA LEU A 45 -3.29 -15.72 10.12
C LEU A 45 -2.40 -16.96 9.96
N CYS A 46 -1.43 -17.14 10.88
CA CYS A 46 -0.58 -18.33 10.91
C CYS A 46 -1.39 -19.61 11.06
N GLU A 47 -2.38 -19.65 11.96
CA GLU A 47 -3.25 -20.81 12.17
C GLU A 47 -4.14 -21.09 10.94
N GLN A 48 -4.72 -20.05 10.34
CA GLN A 48 -5.57 -20.19 9.16
C GLN A 48 -4.80 -20.66 7.91
N LEU A 49 -3.52 -20.28 7.78
CA LEU A 49 -2.66 -20.68 6.66
C LEU A 49 -1.76 -21.89 6.96
N GLY A 50 -1.71 -22.35 8.21
CA GLY A 50 -0.85 -23.46 8.63
C GLY A 50 0.64 -23.14 8.59
N MET A 51 1.03 -21.92 8.99
CA MET A 51 2.38 -21.38 8.82
C MET A 51 3.06 -20.99 10.13
N THR A 52 4.39 -20.89 10.10
CA THR A 52 5.20 -20.42 11.22
C THR A 52 5.48 -18.93 11.08
N TYR A 53 5.32 -18.17 12.17
CA TYR A 53 5.68 -16.76 12.19
C TYR A 53 7.18 -16.53 11.92
N SER A 54 7.50 -15.53 11.11
CA SER A 54 8.87 -15.09 10.83
C SER A 54 9.00 -13.59 11.11
N GLU A 55 9.82 -13.24 12.10
CA GLU A 55 10.12 -11.85 12.47
C GLU A 55 10.82 -11.10 11.33
N GLU A 56 11.76 -11.75 10.64
CA GLU A 56 12.44 -11.16 9.48
C GLU A 56 11.46 -10.77 8.36
N LEU A 57 10.51 -11.65 8.04
CA LEU A 57 9.48 -11.33 7.05
C LEU A 57 8.51 -10.26 7.57
N SER A 58 8.27 -10.21 8.88
CA SER A 58 7.45 -9.19 9.55
C SER A 58 8.07 -7.80 9.43
N ASP A 59 9.39 -7.68 9.59
CA ASP A 59 10.12 -6.41 9.43
C ASP A 59 10.15 -5.93 7.97
N LYS A 60 10.32 -6.87 7.03
CA LYS A 60 10.15 -6.59 5.59
C LYS A 60 8.73 -6.11 5.30
N ALA A 61 7.72 -6.80 5.83
CA ALA A 61 6.32 -6.39 5.69
C ALA A 61 6.04 -5.00 6.29
N TYR A 62 6.69 -4.67 7.42
CA TYR A 62 6.57 -3.36 8.05
C TYR A 62 7.13 -2.25 7.19
N SER A 63 8.27 -2.48 6.52
CA SER A 63 8.86 -1.51 5.60
C SER A 63 7.93 -1.21 4.42
N ILE A 64 7.27 -2.23 3.87
CA ILE A 64 6.20 -2.07 2.88
C ILE A 64 5.03 -1.30 3.48
N ALA A 65 4.53 -1.69 4.66
CA ALA A 65 3.41 -1.02 5.32
C ALA A 65 3.69 0.46 5.57
N ASN A 66 4.92 0.81 5.96
CA ASN A 66 5.38 2.18 6.15
C ASN A 66 5.34 2.97 4.85
N TRP A 67 5.92 2.44 3.77
CA TRP A 67 5.85 3.06 2.46
C TRP A 67 4.40 3.24 2.00
N VAL A 68 3.59 2.18 2.11
CA VAL A 68 2.17 2.20 1.74
C VAL A 68 1.44 3.27 2.53
N SER A 69 1.67 3.38 3.84
CA SER A 69 1.06 4.38 4.70
C SER A 69 1.41 5.82 4.34
N ALA A 70 2.54 6.05 3.66
CA ALA A 70 2.97 7.36 3.17
C ALA A 70 2.44 7.72 1.77
N THR A 71 1.82 6.78 1.03
CA THR A 71 1.33 7.04 -0.35
C THR A 71 -0.07 7.63 -0.43
N SER A 72 -0.49 8.15 -1.58
CA SER A 72 -1.84 8.71 -1.73
C SER A 72 -2.91 7.62 -1.74
N VAL A 73 -4.04 7.87 -1.08
CA VAL A 73 -5.27 7.09 -1.28
C VAL A 73 -5.78 7.32 -2.70
N SER A 74 -6.19 6.26 -3.41
CA SER A 74 -7.10 6.48 -4.54
C SER A 74 -8.39 7.03 -3.95
N CYS A 75 -8.87 8.18 -4.42
CA CYS A 75 -10.04 8.91 -3.90
C CYS A 75 -11.38 8.13 -3.92
N SER A 76 -11.38 6.83 -4.18
CA SER A 76 -12.51 5.92 -4.06
C SER A 76 -12.41 5.09 -2.78
N ALA A 77 -12.37 5.74 -1.62
CA ALA A 77 -12.71 5.11 -0.36
C ALA A 77 -14.21 4.78 -0.38
N ASN A 78 -14.57 3.66 -1.01
CA ASN A 78 -15.90 3.11 -0.84
C ASN A 78 -15.97 2.61 0.61
N THR A 79 -16.81 3.28 1.40
CA THR A 79 -17.01 3.06 2.85
C THR A 79 -17.42 1.63 3.19
N ASN A 80 -17.86 0.84 2.20
CA ASN A 80 -18.28 -0.55 2.34
C ASN A 80 -17.24 -1.59 1.89
N LYS A 81 -16.04 -1.19 1.45
CA LYS A 81 -15.01 -2.15 1.00
C LYS A 81 -14.16 -2.64 2.17
N THR A 82 -14.00 -3.96 2.24
CA THR A 82 -13.17 -4.67 3.23
C THR A 82 -11.66 -4.51 3.01
N GLU A 83 -11.23 -3.72 2.03
CA GLU A 83 -9.85 -3.63 1.57
C GLU A 83 -9.40 -2.17 1.52
N LEU A 84 -8.11 -1.94 1.77
CA LEU A 84 -7.47 -0.64 1.63
C LEU A 84 -6.76 -0.57 0.28
N TYR A 85 -7.10 0.45 -0.51
CA TYR A 85 -6.51 0.73 -1.81
C TYR A 85 -5.49 1.86 -1.69
N ARG A 86 -4.25 1.59 -2.11
CA ARG A 86 -3.18 2.61 -2.09
C ARG A 86 -2.47 2.67 -3.42
N VAL A 87 -2.26 3.89 -3.89
CA VAL A 87 -1.66 4.16 -5.20
C VAL A 87 -0.34 4.87 -4.98
N GLY A 88 0.73 4.26 -5.47
CA GLY A 88 2.05 4.86 -5.45
C GLY A 88 2.66 4.92 -6.84
N ASN A 89 3.74 5.69 -6.99
CA ASN A 89 4.46 5.75 -8.25
C ASN A 89 5.30 4.48 -8.44
N ALA A 90 5.32 3.93 -9.66
CA ALA A 90 6.15 2.79 -10.01
C ALA A 90 6.95 3.10 -11.27
N ASN A 91 8.28 2.95 -11.17
CA ASN A 91 9.19 3.09 -12.31
C ASN A 91 9.15 1.83 -13.20
N ASP A 92 9.77 1.92 -14.39
CA ASP A 92 9.75 0.82 -15.36
C ASP A 92 10.44 -0.45 -14.85
N ILE A 93 11.44 -0.30 -13.96
CA ILE A 93 12.12 -1.42 -13.30
C ILE A 93 11.13 -2.17 -12.39
N ALA A 94 10.37 -1.45 -11.57
CA ALA A 94 9.36 -2.02 -10.68
C ALA A 94 8.30 -2.77 -11.49
N LYS A 95 7.76 -2.14 -12.54
CA LYS A 95 6.74 -2.74 -13.42
C LYS A 95 7.25 -4.04 -14.08
N THR A 96 8.45 -4.00 -14.67
CA THR A 96 9.07 -5.16 -15.32
C THR A 96 9.36 -6.28 -14.33
N SER A 97 9.81 -5.94 -13.12
CA SER A 97 10.12 -6.92 -12.08
C SER A 97 8.84 -7.58 -11.56
N LEU A 98 7.75 -6.83 -11.36
CA LEU A 98 6.46 -7.38 -10.95
C LEU A 98 5.87 -8.33 -12.00
N LEU A 99 6.00 -8.01 -13.29
CA LEU A 99 5.66 -8.90 -14.41
C LEU A 99 6.39 -10.24 -14.33
N GLN A 100 7.68 -10.19 -13.95
CA GLN A 100 8.53 -11.37 -13.79
C GLN A 100 8.38 -12.03 -12.42
N ARG A 101 7.47 -11.55 -11.56
CA ARG A 101 7.31 -11.99 -10.16
C ARG A 101 8.57 -11.86 -9.31
N LYS A 102 9.40 -10.87 -9.64
CA LYS A 102 10.59 -10.45 -8.89
C LYS A 102 10.21 -9.36 -7.89
N TYR A 103 9.64 -9.79 -6.76
CA TYR A 103 9.04 -8.88 -5.77
C TYR A 103 10.07 -8.10 -4.95
N ALA A 104 11.20 -8.72 -4.57
CA ALA A 104 12.26 -8.04 -3.85
C ALA A 104 12.84 -6.91 -4.72
N THR A 105 13.23 -7.23 -5.95
CA THR A 105 13.76 -6.25 -6.91
C THR A 105 12.75 -5.12 -7.17
N ALA A 106 11.47 -5.45 -7.33
CA ALA A 106 10.43 -4.45 -7.54
C ALA A 106 10.30 -3.50 -6.35
N PHE A 107 10.20 -4.02 -5.12
CA PHE A 107 9.99 -3.23 -3.92
C PHE A 107 11.22 -2.37 -3.59
N GLU A 108 12.43 -2.90 -3.78
CA GLU A 108 13.68 -2.14 -3.65
C GLU A 108 13.73 -0.98 -4.65
N SER A 109 13.35 -1.21 -5.91
CA SER A 109 13.35 -0.16 -6.94
C SER A 109 12.34 0.96 -6.68
N MET A 110 11.33 0.70 -5.85
CA MET A 110 10.36 1.72 -5.38
C MET A 110 10.77 2.38 -4.06
N GLY A 111 11.95 2.03 -3.52
CA GLY A 111 12.46 2.59 -2.27
C GLY A 111 11.72 2.10 -1.02
N MET A 112 11.17 0.89 -1.04
CA MET A 112 10.42 0.33 0.09
C MET A 112 11.31 -0.28 1.17
N GLY A 113 12.62 -0.39 0.96
CA GLY A 113 13.55 -1.09 1.85
C GLY A 113 14.50 -2.01 1.08
N ILE A 114 15.23 -2.86 1.80
CA ILE A 114 16.12 -3.90 1.26
C ILE A 114 15.50 -5.26 1.59
N TYR A 115 15.31 -6.09 0.57
CA TYR A 115 14.47 -7.28 0.65
C TYR A 115 15.24 -8.58 0.35
N GLY A 116 16.39 -8.50 -0.34
CA GLY A 116 17.25 -9.64 -0.60
C GLY A 116 16.86 -10.37 -1.89
N SER A 117 16.72 -11.70 -1.83
CA SER A 117 16.42 -12.51 -3.01
C SER A 117 14.93 -12.44 -3.37
N ASP A 118 14.62 -12.44 -4.66
CA ASP A 118 13.25 -12.59 -5.16
C ASP A 118 12.62 -13.95 -4.80
N GLU A 119 13.42 -14.92 -4.34
CA GLU A 119 12.95 -16.23 -3.89
C GLU A 119 12.50 -16.24 -2.41
N ASP A 120 12.91 -15.22 -1.63
CA ASP A 120 12.75 -15.19 -0.18
C ASP A 120 11.29 -15.01 0.26
N PHE A 121 10.46 -14.38 -0.57
CA PHE A 121 9.05 -14.18 -0.25
C PHE A 121 8.16 -13.96 -1.47
N VAL A 122 6.87 -14.21 -1.27
CA VAL A 122 5.79 -13.82 -2.16
C VAL A 122 4.79 -12.94 -1.38
N PRO A 123 4.38 -11.77 -1.90
CA PRO A 123 3.34 -10.96 -1.28
C PRO A 123 1.99 -11.68 -1.24
N GLY A 124 1.35 -11.69 -0.07
CA GLY A 124 0.01 -12.23 0.16
C GLY A 124 -1.13 -11.25 -0.13
N PHE A 125 -0.86 -10.10 -0.74
CA PHE A 125 -1.85 -9.07 -1.05
C PHE A 125 -1.86 -8.77 -2.55
N TYR A 126 -2.98 -8.27 -3.05
CA TYR A 126 -3.12 -8.05 -4.48
C TYR A 126 -2.39 -6.78 -4.91
N ILE A 127 -1.69 -6.89 -6.03
CA ILE A 127 -0.89 -5.84 -6.64
C ILE A 127 -1.43 -5.65 -8.05
N ASP A 128 -2.25 -4.62 -8.25
CA ASP A 128 -2.68 -4.22 -9.57
C ASP A 128 -1.55 -3.42 -10.23
N THR A 129 -1.04 -4.00 -11.29
CA THR A 129 -0.14 -3.35 -12.21
C THR A 129 -0.89 -3.31 -13.53
N ASP A 130 -1.45 -2.15 -13.86
CA ASP A 130 -1.99 -1.87 -15.20
C ASP A 130 -0.79 -1.70 -16.15
N LEU A 131 -0.09 -2.82 -16.40
CA LEU A 131 1.25 -2.90 -17.03
C LEU A 131 1.22 -2.51 -18.50
N ASP A 132 0.03 -2.52 -19.10
CA ASP A 132 -0.23 -2.15 -20.49
C ASP A 132 -0.48 -0.64 -20.66
N SER A 133 -0.66 0.07 -19.55
CA SER A 133 -0.95 1.49 -19.54
C SER A 133 0.31 2.33 -19.34
N ARG A 134 0.41 3.47 -20.02
CA ARG A 134 1.41 4.53 -19.74
C ARG A 134 1.22 5.20 -18.36
N LYS A 135 0.50 4.56 -17.44
CA LYS A 135 0.24 5.11 -16.11
C LYS A 135 1.44 4.78 -15.23
N ASP A 136 1.95 5.79 -14.57
CA ASP A 136 3.13 5.67 -13.70
C ASP A 136 2.75 5.25 -12.27
N TYR A 137 1.70 4.44 -12.13
CA TYR A 137 1.20 4.04 -10.82
C TYR A 137 1.04 2.53 -10.66
N ILE A 138 1.21 2.10 -9.43
CA ILE A 138 0.88 0.76 -8.93
C ILE A 138 -0.22 0.88 -7.88
N ARG A 139 -1.14 -0.09 -7.83
CA ARG A 139 -2.17 -0.12 -6.78
C ARG A 139 -2.01 -1.37 -5.92
N PHE A 140 -1.85 -1.15 -4.62
CA PHE A 140 -1.94 -2.20 -3.63
C PHE A 140 -3.34 -2.32 -3.06
N VAL A 141 -3.79 -3.55 -2.88
CA VAL A 141 -5.08 -3.88 -2.28
C VAL A 141 -4.81 -4.76 -1.07
N LEU A 142 -4.88 -4.13 0.10
CA LEU A 142 -4.60 -4.77 1.38
C LEU A 142 -5.90 -5.24 2.01
N PRO A 143 -6.06 -6.54 2.32
CA PRO A 143 -7.26 -7.03 3.00
C PRO A 143 -7.28 -6.55 4.45
N LYS A 144 -8.48 -6.35 5.00
CA LYS A 144 -8.67 -6.17 6.43
C LYS A 144 -8.07 -7.37 7.18
N ASP A 145 -7.45 -7.08 8.30
CA ASP A 145 -6.87 -8.09 9.18
C ASP A 145 -7.90 -9.17 9.59
N GLY A 146 -7.43 -10.42 9.69
CA GLY A 146 -8.25 -11.61 9.94
C GLY A 146 -8.96 -12.19 8.70
N ILE A 147 -8.81 -11.57 7.52
CA ILE A 147 -9.34 -12.11 6.25
C ILE A 147 -8.22 -12.80 5.47
N VAL A 148 -8.37 -14.10 5.23
CA VAL A 148 -7.51 -14.86 4.30
C VAL A 148 -8.08 -14.79 2.89
N THR A 149 -7.33 -14.17 1.98
CA THR A 149 -7.72 -14.01 0.58
C THR A 149 -7.20 -15.18 -0.28
N ASP A 150 -7.75 -15.32 -1.49
CA ASP A 150 -7.22 -16.30 -2.45
C ASP A 150 -5.80 -15.95 -2.94
N THR A 151 -5.44 -14.66 -2.91
CA THR A 151 -4.05 -14.22 -3.14
C THR A 151 -3.11 -14.76 -2.07
N MET A 152 -3.50 -14.69 -0.79
CA MET A 152 -2.70 -15.29 0.31
C MET A 152 -2.56 -16.80 0.12
N LYS A 153 -3.66 -17.51 -0.16
CA LYS A 153 -3.63 -18.97 -0.36
C LYS A 153 -2.74 -19.37 -1.54
N SER A 154 -2.78 -18.60 -2.63
CA SER A 154 -1.95 -18.86 -3.81
C SER A 154 -0.48 -18.60 -3.52
N ALA A 155 -0.16 -17.50 -2.84
CA ALA A 155 1.20 -17.15 -2.44
C ALA A 155 1.76 -18.09 -1.36
N ALA A 156 0.89 -18.75 -0.58
CA ALA A 156 1.24 -19.73 0.43
C ALA A 156 1.72 -21.07 -0.13
N ALA A 157 1.44 -21.37 -1.39
CA ALA A 157 1.78 -22.66 -1.98
C ALA A 157 3.29 -22.91 -1.96
N GLY A 158 3.73 -23.96 -1.26
CA GLY A 158 5.15 -24.32 -1.12
C GLY A 158 5.94 -23.45 -0.13
N LYS A 159 5.26 -22.60 0.65
CA LYS A 159 5.85 -21.72 1.66
C LYS A 159 5.51 -22.21 3.07
N THR A 160 6.35 -21.89 4.04
CA THR A 160 6.19 -22.37 5.44
C THR A 160 6.27 -21.25 6.48
N LYS A 161 6.80 -20.08 6.09
CA LYS A 161 6.98 -18.92 6.94
C LYS A 161 6.03 -17.80 6.53
N LEU A 162 5.52 -17.10 7.53
CA LEU A 162 4.66 -15.93 7.36
C LEU A 162 5.21 -14.76 8.16
N GLY A 163 5.41 -13.63 7.49
CA GLY A 163 5.56 -12.32 8.13
C GLY A 163 4.36 -11.45 7.83
N VAL A 164 3.96 -10.62 8.78
CA VAL A 164 2.85 -9.68 8.58
C VAL A 164 3.15 -8.36 9.27
N ALA A 165 2.73 -7.26 8.67
CA ALA A 165 2.61 -5.98 9.33
C ALA A 165 1.26 -5.36 8.98
N TYR A 166 0.94 -4.22 9.59
CA TYR A 166 -0.38 -3.61 9.42
C TYR A 166 -0.27 -2.16 8.96
N VAL A 167 -1.14 -1.78 8.03
CA VAL A 167 -1.52 -0.39 7.80
C VAL A 167 -2.79 -0.14 8.61
N VAL A 168 -2.78 0.88 9.47
CA VAL A 168 -3.92 1.27 10.29
C VAL A 168 -4.50 2.55 9.72
N ASN A 169 -5.76 2.50 9.29
CA ASN A 169 -6.51 3.66 8.82
C ASN A 169 -7.82 3.76 9.60
N GLU A 170 -8.05 4.89 10.27
CA GLU A 170 -9.27 5.13 11.06
C GLU A 170 -9.60 3.99 12.06
N GLY A 171 -8.57 3.41 12.67
CA GLY A 171 -8.70 2.29 13.61
C GLY A 171 -8.89 0.90 12.97
N VAL A 172 -9.02 0.82 11.65
CA VAL A 172 -9.09 -0.44 10.90
C VAL A 172 -7.67 -0.89 10.52
N ARG A 173 -7.33 -2.15 10.83
CA ARG A 173 -6.06 -2.77 10.43
C ARG A 173 -6.21 -3.49 9.09
N TYR A 174 -5.25 -3.25 8.20
CA TYR A 174 -5.13 -3.93 6.92
C TYR A 174 -3.79 -4.66 6.85
N ALA A 175 -3.81 -5.92 6.48
CA ALA A 175 -2.65 -6.80 6.55
C ALA A 175 -1.75 -6.65 5.32
N VAL A 176 -0.46 -6.48 5.58
CA VAL A 176 0.63 -6.61 4.60
C VAL A 176 1.32 -7.92 4.93
N VAL A 177 1.05 -8.98 4.16
CA VAL A 177 1.55 -10.34 4.42
C VAL A 177 2.64 -10.70 3.41
N LEU A 178 3.74 -11.26 3.89
CA LEU A 178 4.83 -11.84 3.09
C LEU A 178 4.99 -13.32 3.45
N LEU A 179 5.12 -14.18 2.43
CA LEU A 179 5.13 -15.64 2.58
C LEU A 179 6.43 -16.22 2.04
N GLY A 180 7.19 -16.90 2.91
CA GLY A 180 8.54 -17.42 2.66
C GLY A 180 8.66 -18.94 2.79
#